data_AF-A0A345NLY3-F1
#
_entry.id   AF-A0A345NLY3-F1
#
_cell.length_a   1.000
_cell.length_b   1.000
_cell.length_c   1.000
_cell.angle_alpha   90.00
_cell.angle_beta   90.00
_cell.angle_gamma   90.00
#
_symmetry.space_group_name_H-M   'P 1'
#
loop_
_entity.id
_entity.type
_entity.pdbx_description
1 polymer ?
#
loop_
_entity_poly.entity_id
_entity_poly.type
_entity_poly.pdbx_seq_one_letter_code
_entity_poly.pdbx_strand_id
1 'polypeptide(L)'
;MGRGLRAVWSTPPRVRRRRPRARPAPTTSWWRAPRAEVPVMLRTQGKRTVSGRSAQREDFAAAKSARLAERAAAERARAAAVAEILAHPGRMERVRVSDAAREVLLDLYADALAVGADGTGPPVTGIPGAAAQLVVHSDPAARTVVASPSGRLTLVGRSLEVRLERPHTSSTEATG
;
A
#
# COMPACT_ATOMS: atom_id res chain seq x y z
N MET A 1 -58.49 -62.41 -23.69
CA MET A 1 -58.92 -61.23 -22.89
C MET A 1 -57.82 -60.92 -21.89
N GLY A 2 -57.24 -59.72 -21.90
CA GLY A 2 -56.18 -59.35 -20.93
C GLY A 2 -55.31 -58.15 -21.34
N ARG A 3 -55.94 -56.97 -21.42
CA ARG A 3 -55.43 -55.58 -21.38
C ARG A 3 -53.92 -55.34 -21.52
N GLY A 4 -53.54 -54.75 -22.66
CA GLY A 4 -52.26 -54.07 -22.87
C GLY A 4 -52.24 -52.67 -22.22
N LEU A 5 -51.09 -52.35 -21.63
CA LEU A 5 -50.72 -51.08 -21.00
C LEU A 5 -50.69 -49.93 -22.02
N ARG A 6 -51.19 -48.76 -21.64
CA ARG A 6 -50.78 -47.47 -22.22
C ARG A 6 -50.49 -46.47 -21.11
N ALA A 7 -49.21 -46.25 -20.84
CA ALA A 7 -48.75 -45.14 -20.04
C ALA A 7 -48.89 -43.85 -20.87
N VAL A 8 -49.75 -42.93 -20.43
CA VAL A 8 -49.87 -41.59 -20.98
C VAL A 8 -48.74 -40.75 -20.39
N TRP A 9 -47.72 -40.47 -21.19
CA TRP A 9 -46.65 -39.55 -20.82
C TRP A 9 -47.14 -38.11 -21.04
N SER A 10 -47.38 -37.39 -19.94
CA SER A 10 -47.66 -35.95 -20.00
C SER A 10 -46.35 -35.20 -20.26
N THR A 11 -46.30 -34.45 -21.36
CA THR A 11 -45.11 -33.66 -21.75
C THR A 11 -45.01 -32.43 -20.84
N PRO A 12 -43.88 -32.18 -20.15
CA PRO A 12 -43.73 -30.97 -19.35
C PRO A 12 -43.64 -29.73 -20.25
N PRO A 13 -44.16 -28.56 -19.82
CA PRO A 13 -44.14 -27.36 -20.64
C PRO A 13 -42.70 -26.90 -20.88
N ARG A 14 -42.38 -26.59 -22.15
CA ARG A 14 -41.09 -26.03 -22.54
C ARG A 14 -40.86 -24.69 -21.84
N VAL A 15 -39.95 -24.67 -20.87
CA VAL A 15 -39.47 -23.43 -20.25
C VAL A 15 -38.73 -22.63 -21.32
N ARG A 16 -39.34 -21.54 -21.81
CA ARG A 16 -38.69 -20.59 -22.71
C ARG A 16 -37.47 -20.00 -21.99
N ARG A 17 -36.27 -20.49 -22.29
CA ARG A 17 -35.03 -19.85 -21.84
C ARG A 17 -34.99 -18.43 -22.42
N ARG A 18 -35.13 -17.41 -21.56
CA ARG A 18 -34.93 -16.01 -21.96
C ARG A 18 -33.52 -15.88 -22.54
N ARG A 19 -33.40 -15.32 -23.75
CA ARG A 19 -32.09 -14.97 -24.33
C ARG A 19 -31.37 -14.00 -23.38
N PRO A 20 -30.06 -14.18 -23.10
CA PRO A 20 -29.30 -13.18 -22.36
C PRO A 20 -29.30 -11.88 -23.17
N ARG A 21 -29.73 -10.77 -22.56
CA ARG A 21 -29.62 -9.45 -23.19
C ARG A 21 -28.15 -9.08 -23.32
N ALA A 22 -27.79 -8.49 -24.45
CA ALA A 22 -26.44 -8.00 -24.71
C ALA A 22 -25.99 -7.05 -23.58
N ARG A 23 -24.74 -7.19 -23.14
CA ARG A 23 -24.15 -6.27 -22.16
C ARG A 23 -24.07 -4.88 -22.79
N PRO A 24 -24.48 -3.81 -22.07
CA PRO A 24 -24.31 -2.46 -22.57
C PRO A 24 -22.82 -2.15 -22.80
N ALA A 25 -22.53 -1.34 -23.82
CA ALA A 25 -21.16 -0.92 -24.11
C ALA A 25 -20.59 -0.10 -22.93
N PRO A 26 -19.26 -0.12 -22.71
CA PRO A 26 -18.62 0.56 -21.58
C PRO A 26 -18.92 2.06 -21.46
N THR A 27 -19.25 2.70 -22.59
CA THR A 27 -19.56 4.13 -22.68
C THR A 27 -21.06 4.45 -22.52
N THR A 28 -21.90 3.45 -22.24
CA THR A 28 -23.34 3.66 -22.09
C THR A 28 -23.62 4.44 -20.80
N SER A 29 -24.15 5.65 -20.96
CA SER A 29 -24.62 6.47 -19.84
C SER A 29 -25.62 5.70 -18.98
N TRP A 30 -25.43 5.76 -17.66
CA TRP A 30 -26.31 5.11 -16.67
C TRP A 30 -27.75 5.61 -16.72
N TRP A 31 -27.99 6.80 -17.27
CA TRP A 31 -29.32 7.38 -17.46
C TRP A 31 -30.05 6.79 -18.67
N ARG A 32 -29.32 6.28 -19.66
CA ARG A 32 -29.85 5.65 -20.87
C ARG A 32 -29.71 4.13 -20.88
N ALA A 33 -29.03 3.56 -19.88
CA ALA A 33 -28.84 2.13 -19.77
C ALA A 33 -30.18 1.41 -19.48
N PRO A 34 -30.39 0.20 -20.03
CA PRO A 34 -31.56 -0.60 -19.70
C PRO A 34 -31.59 -0.91 -18.20
N ARG A 35 -32.76 -0.74 -17.57
CA ARG A 35 -32.96 -1.00 -16.14
C ARG A 35 -32.52 -2.43 -15.79
N ALA A 36 -31.69 -2.56 -14.76
CA ALA A 36 -31.26 -3.86 -14.25
C ALA A 36 -32.47 -4.66 -13.75
N GLU A 37 -32.71 -5.83 -14.35
CA GLU A 37 -33.81 -6.70 -13.93
C GLU A 37 -33.36 -7.48 -12.68
N VAL A 38 -33.73 -6.97 -11.51
CA VAL A 38 -33.46 -7.67 -10.25
C VAL A 38 -34.45 -8.84 -10.13
N PRO A 39 -33.98 -10.08 -9.89
CA PRO A 39 -34.85 -11.25 -9.68
C PRO A 39 -35.87 -10.99 -8.57
N VAL A 40 -37.11 -11.44 -8.76
CA VAL A 40 -38.21 -11.26 -7.79
C VAL A 40 -37.87 -11.87 -6.43
N MET A 41 -37.13 -12.99 -6.39
CA MET A 41 -36.69 -13.61 -5.13
C MET A 41 -35.82 -12.69 -4.26
N LEU A 42 -35.02 -11.80 -4.86
CA LEU A 42 -34.25 -10.78 -4.14
C LEU A 42 -35.15 -9.67 -3.58
N ARG A 43 -36.22 -9.32 -4.29
CA ARG A 43 -37.17 -8.27 -3.87
C ARG A 43 -38.09 -8.74 -2.75
N THR A 44 -38.53 -9.99 -2.80
CA THR A 44 -39.61 -10.47 -1.92
C THR A 44 -39.12 -11.27 -0.72
N GLN A 45 -37.99 -12.00 -0.84
CA GLN A 45 -37.54 -12.93 0.22
C GLN A 45 -36.18 -12.57 0.83
N GLY A 46 -35.49 -11.53 0.34
CA GLY A 46 -34.15 -11.16 0.81
C GLY A 46 -33.10 -12.28 0.66
N LYS A 47 -33.43 -13.39 -0.03
CA LYS A 47 -32.54 -14.53 -0.21
C LYS A 47 -31.47 -14.18 -1.24
N ARG A 48 -30.25 -14.02 -0.75
CA ARG A 48 -29.04 -13.72 -1.55
C ARG A 48 -28.32 -14.96 -2.05
N THR A 49 -28.77 -16.16 -1.68
CA THR A 49 -28.09 -17.41 -2.01
C THR A 49 -28.61 -18.01 -3.31
N VAL A 50 -27.76 -17.97 -4.34
CA VAL A 50 -27.93 -18.81 -5.54
C VAL A 50 -27.63 -20.24 -5.12
N SER A 51 -28.64 -21.11 -5.04
CA SER A 51 -28.43 -22.54 -4.81
C SER A 51 -27.88 -23.18 -6.08
N GLY A 52 -26.58 -23.07 -6.28
CA GLY A 52 -25.90 -23.59 -7.46
C GLY A 52 -24.39 -23.55 -7.28
N ARG A 53 -23.84 -24.66 -6.79
CA ARG A 53 -22.41 -24.99 -6.70
C ARG A 53 -21.59 -24.00 -5.86
N SER A 54 -21.10 -24.45 -4.70
CA SER A 54 -20.06 -23.71 -3.96
C SER A 54 -18.90 -23.43 -4.91
N ALA A 55 -18.55 -22.16 -5.10
CA ALA A 55 -17.33 -21.80 -5.80
C ALA A 55 -16.17 -22.55 -5.14
N GLN A 56 -15.36 -23.24 -5.94
CA GLN A 56 -14.17 -23.91 -5.44
C GLN A 56 -13.30 -22.86 -4.77
N ARG A 57 -13.01 -23.05 -3.49
CA ARG A 57 -12.24 -22.11 -2.68
C ARG A 57 -10.85 -21.99 -3.30
N GLU A 58 -10.56 -20.84 -3.91
CA GLU A 58 -9.22 -20.53 -4.42
C GLU A 58 -8.24 -20.58 -3.25
N ASP A 59 -7.12 -21.28 -3.45
CA ASP A 59 -6.06 -21.37 -2.46
C ASP A 59 -5.21 -20.09 -2.51
N PHE A 60 -5.62 -19.11 -1.72
CA PHE A 60 -4.89 -17.85 -1.55
C PHE A 60 -3.66 -17.97 -0.64
N ALA A 61 -3.31 -19.17 -0.15
CA ALA A 61 -2.16 -19.34 0.74
C ALA A 61 -0.86 -18.94 0.04
N ALA A 62 -0.68 -19.32 -1.23
CA ALA A 62 0.48 -18.96 -2.03
C ALA A 62 0.56 -17.45 -2.33
N ALA A 63 -0.58 -16.81 -2.63
CA ALA A 63 -0.63 -15.36 -2.82
C ALA A 63 -0.30 -14.61 -1.53
N LYS A 64 -0.82 -15.08 -0.39
CA LYS A 64 -0.55 -14.51 0.93
C LYS A 64 0.92 -14.66 1.32
N SER A 65 1.52 -15.84 1.12
CA SER A 65 2.93 -16.07 1.44
C SER A 65 3.86 -15.22 0.57
N ALA A 66 3.57 -15.07 -0.71
CA ALA A 66 4.32 -14.19 -1.61
C ALA A 66 4.27 -12.73 -1.15
N ARG A 67 3.10 -12.22 -0.75
CA ARG A 67 2.95 -10.85 -0.22
C ARG A 67 3.68 -10.62 1.09
N LEU A 68 3.70 -11.61 1.98
CA LEU A 68 4.48 -11.54 3.22
C LEU A 68 5.99 -11.51 2.94
N ALA A 69 6.46 -12.33 2.00
CA ALA A 69 7.87 -12.36 1.60
C ALA A 69 8.31 -11.04 0.94
N GLU A 70 7.48 -10.47 0.06
CA GLU A 70 7.70 -9.16 -0.57
C GLU A 70 7.83 -8.06 0.49
N ARG A 71 6.90 -8.04 1.46
CA ARG A 71 6.96 -7.09 2.57
C ARG A 71 8.22 -7.24 3.42
N ALA A 72 8.60 -8.47 3.78
CA ALA A 72 9.81 -8.72 4.55
C ALA A 72 11.09 -8.34 3.78
N ALA A 73 11.10 -8.48 2.45
CA ALA A 73 12.20 -7.98 1.63
C ALA A 73 12.25 -6.44 1.61
N ALA A 74 11.10 -5.78 1.48
CA ALA A 74 11.01 -4.33 1.52
C ALA A 74 11.45 -3.76 2.88
N GLU A 75 11.04 -4.37 3.99
CA GLU A 75 11.45 -3.97 5.35
C GLU A 75 12.96 -4.12 5.54
N ARG A 76 13.57 -5.21 5.07
CA ARG A 76 15.03 -5.40 5.09
C ARG A 76 15.75 -4.37 4.23
N ALA A 77 15.24 -4.07 3.04
CA ALA A 77 15.82 -3.06 2.17
C ALA A 77 15.74 -1.66 2.81
N ARG A 78 14.62 -1.34 3.47
CA ARG A 78 14.45 -0.09 4.22
C ARG A 78 15.41 0.00 5.41
N ALA A 79 15.59 -1.09 6.15
CA ALA A 79 16.55 -1.13 7.26
C ALA A 79 18.00 -0.92 6.78
N ALA A 80 18.38 -1.55 5.66
CA ALA A 80 19.70 -1.35 5.04
C ALA A 80 19.90 0.10 4.55
N ALA A 81 18.87 0.69 3.95
CA ALA A 81 18.87 2.09 3.52
C ALA A 81 19.04 3.07 4.71
N VAL A 82 18.36 2.81 5.83
CA VAL A 82 18.53 3.58 7.07
C VAL A 82 19.97 3.44 7.59
N ALA A 83 20.51 2.24 7.64
CA ALA A 83 21.89 2.02 8.08
C ALA A 83 22.92 2.78 7.21
N GLU A 84 22.68 2.85 5.89
CA GLU A 84 23.50 3.63 4.97
C GLU A 84 23.44 5.15 5.25
N ILE A 85 22.25 5.69 5.56
CA ILE A 85 22.10 7.10 5.96
C ILE A 85 22.87 7.36 7.26
N LEU A 86 22.77 6.46 8.25
CA LEU A 86 23.47 6.59 9.53
C LEU A 86 25.00 6.53 9.40
N ALA A 87 25.52 5.94 8.33
CA ALA A 87 26.96 5.98 8.02
C ALA A 87 27.47 7.38 7.62
N HIS A 88 26.58 8.36 7.46
CA HIS A 88 26.88 9.74 7.11
C HIS A 88 26.48 10.73 8.22
N PRO A 89 27.07 10.64 9.44
CA PRO A 89 26.75 11.56 10.51
C PRO A 89 27.23 12.99 10.20
N GLY A 90 26.54 13.98 10.76
CA GLY A 90 26.84 15.39 10.58
C GLY A 90 26.22 15.98 9.31
N ARG A 91 26.77 17.11 8.85
CA ARG A 91 26.24 17.87 7.71
C ARG A 91 26.51 17.17 6.39
N MET A 92 25.46 16.99 5.61
CA MET A 92 25.50 16.37 4.28
C MET A 92 25.58 17.47 3.21
N GLU A 93 26.79 17.78 2.75
CA GLU A 93 26.99 18.69 1.61
C GLU A 93 26.92 17.94 0.27
N ARG A 94 27.74 16.89 0.12
CA ARG A 94 27.73 16.01 -1.06
C ARG A 94 27.93 14.57 -0.65
N VAL A 95 26.89 13.75 -0.82
CA VAL A 95 26.90 12.34 -0.42
C VAL A 95 26.49 11.45 -1.57
N ARG A 96 27.04 10.25 -1.61
CA ARG A 96 26.64 9.19 -2.54
C ARG A 96 25.97 8.09 -1.74
N VAL A 97 24.76 7.76 -2.10
CA VAL A 97 23.95 6.74 -1.44
C VAL A 97 23.24 5.88 -2.47
N SER A 98 22.76 4.70 -2.07
CA SER A 98 21.89 3.88 -2.90
C SER A 98 20.57 4.59 -3.24
N ASP A 99 19.88 4.11 -4.27
CA ASP A 99 18.56 4.65 -4.62
C ASP A 99 17.56 4.48 -3.46
N ALA A 100 17.59 3.34 -2.76
CA ALA A 100 16.73 3.10 -1.60
C ALA A 100 17.00 4.09 -0.45
N ALA A 101 18.28 4.38 -0.16
CA ALA A 101 18.65 5.38 0.84
C ALA A 101 18.25 6.80 0.42
N ARG A 102 18.33 7.13 -0.87
CA ARG A 102 17.84 8.42 -1.38
C ARG A 102 16.34 8.59 -1.17
N GLU A 103 15.54 7.57 -1.47
CA GLU A 103 14.08 7.63 -1.24
C GLU A 103 13.74 7.75 0.25
N VAL A 104 14.38 6.95 1.12
CA VAL A 104 14.18 7.07 2.58
C VAL A 104 14.59 8.46 3.09
N LEU A 105 15.68 9.03 2.57
CA LEU A 105 16.10 10.39 2.94
C LEU A 105 15.07 11.45 2.51
N LEU A 106 14.42 11.28 1.36
CA LEU A 106 13.35 12.16 0.88
C LEU A 106 12.11 12.07 1.77
N ASP A 107 11.72 10.87 2.18
CA ASP A 107 10.61 10.67 3.13
C ASP A 107 10.91 11.36 4.46
N LEU A 108 12.11 11.14 5.03
CA LEU A 108 12.53 11.79 6.27
C LEU A 108 12.57 13.32 6.14
N TYR A 109 13.02 13.83 4.99
CA TYR A 109 13.00 15.26 4.71
C TYR A 109 11.57 15.81 4.68
N ALA A 110 10.64 15.11 4.02
CA ALA A 110 9.24 15.50 3.98
C ALA A 110 8.61 15.47 5.39
N ASP A 111 8.88 14.43 6.17
CA ASP A 111 8.41 14.30 7.55
C ASP A 111 8.93 15.44 8.43
N ALA A 112 10.23 15.77 8.34
CA ALA A 112 10.81 16.88 9.07
C ALA A 112 10.10 18.20 8.74
N LEU A 113 9.87 18.48 7.45
CA LEU A 113 9.16 19.69 7.02
C LEU A 113 7.70 19.72 7.50
N ALA A 114 7.02 18.58 7.53
CA ALA A 114 5.66 18.49 8.04
C ALA A 114 5.59 18.78 9.54
N VAL A 115 6.56 18.28 10.31
CA VAL A 115 6.67 18.55 11.75
C VAL A 115 7.01 20.01 12.01
N GLY A 116 7.97 20.58 11.29
CA GLY A 116 8.41 21.98 11.45
C GLY A 116 7.52 23.03 10.77
N ALA A 117 6.32 22.66 10.31
CA ALA A 117 5.41 23.56 9.60
C ALA A 117 4.85 24.69 10.50
N ASP A 118 4.91 24.51 11.81
CA ASP A 118 4.52 25.50 12.82
C ASP A 118 5.57 26.61 13.03
N GLY A 119 6.77 26.45 12.47
CA GLY A 119 7.85 27.44 12.51
C GLY A 119 8.67 27.45 13.80
N THR A 120 8.50 26.45 14.67
CA THR A 120 9.22 26.36 15.95
C THR A 120 10.61 25.76 15.76
N GLY A 121 11.58 26.57 15.33
CA GLY A 121 12.97 26.14 15.15
C GLY A 121 13.25 25.37 13.84
N PRO A 122 14.43 24.74 13.70
CA PRO A 122 14.76 23.98 12.49
C PRO A 122 13.89 22.71 12.41
N PRO A 123 13.31 22.40 11.23
CA PRO A 123 12.53 21.17 11.04
C PRO A 123 13.37 19.93 11.38
N VAL A 124 12.82 19.04 12.21
CA VAL A 124 13.51 17.85 12.71
C VAL A 124 12.56 16.65 12.71
N THR A 125 13.09 15.47 12.39
CA THR A 125 12.38 14.20 12.56
C THR A 125 13.33 13.12 13.06
N GLY A 126 12.79 12.16 13.82
CA GLY A 126 13.54 10.97 14.25
C GLY A 126 13.72 9.99 13.10
N ILE A 127 14.89 9.33 13.03
CA ILE A 127 15.16 8.28 12.05
C ILE A 127 14.60 6.95 12.60
N PRO A 128 13.58 6.34 11.97
CA PRO A 128 12.93 5.15 12.51
C PRO A 128 13.89 3.99 12.73
N GLY A 129 13.86 3.40 13.92
CA GLY A 129 14.73 2.28 14.29
C GLY A 129 16.16 2.68 14.66
N ALA A 130 16.44 3.97 14.83
CA ALA A 130 17.75 4.47 15.24
C ALA A 130 17.63 5.59 16.29
N ALA A 131 18.60 5.67 17.19
CA ALA A 131 18.78 6.81 18.09
C ALA A 131 19.46 7.97 17.33
N ALA A 132 18.76 8.51 16.35
CA ALA A 132 19.27 9.56 15.48
C ALA A 132 18.12 10.42 14.92
N GLN A 133 18.45 11.65 14.55
CA GLN A 133 17.52 12.61 13.99
C GLN A 133 18.06 13.16 12.67
N LEU A 134 17.15 13.46 11.75
CA LEU A 134 17.43 14.29 10.58
C LEU A 134 17.03 15.72 10.91
N VAL A 135 17.99 16.64 10.86
CA VAL A 135 17.77 18.08 11.05
C VAL A 135 17.90 18.79 9.71
N VAL A 136 16.90 19.61 9.37
CA VAL A 136 16.88 20.41 8.15
C VAL A 136 17.23 21.86 8.50
N HIS A 137 18.29 22.37 7.90
CA HIS A 137 18.74 23.74 8.09
C HIS A 137 18.36 24.59 6.88
N SER A 138 17.84 25.78 7.14
CA SER A 138 17.57 26.81 6.13
C SER A 138 18.79 27.72 6.02
N ASP A 139 19.45 27.73 4.86
CA ASP A 139 20.52 28.68 4.55
C ASP A 139 20.49 28.92 3.04
N PRO A 140 20.15 30.14 2.57
CA PRO A 140 20.07 30.46 1.15
C PRO A 140 21.36 30.16 0.36
N ALA A 141 22.53 30.18 1.00
CA ALA A 141 23.80 29.86 0.37
C ALA A 141 24.11 28.34 0.36
N ALA A 142 23.41 27.56 1.20
CA ALA A 142 23.66 26.14 1.32
C ALA A 142 23.09 25.34 0.14
N ARG A 143 23.78 24.24 -0.15
CA ARG A 143 23.36 23.26 -1.15
C ARG A 143 23.73 21.85 -0.71
N THR A 144 22.74 21.00 -0.52
CA THR A 144 22.94 19.56 -0.33
C THR A 144 22.76 18.83 -1.66
N VAL A 145 23.73 18.00 -2.02
CA VAL A 145 23.70 17.15 -3.22
C VAL A 145 23.75 15.68 -2.81
N VAL A 146 22.72 14.93 -3.19
CA VAL A 146 22.62 13.50 -2.95
C VAL A 146 22.66 12.80 -4.30
N ALA A 147 23.71 12.03 -4.57
CA ALA A 147 23.85 11.27 -5.79
C ALA A 147 23.55 9.79 -5.54
N SER A 148 22.82 9.16 -6.45
CA SER A 148 22.53 7.74 -6.45
C SER A 148 22.61 7.18 -7.88
N PRO A 149 22.62 5.86 -8.08
CA PRO A 149 22.72 5.27 -9.41
C PRO A 149 21.63 5.75 -10.39
N SER A 150 20.39 5.96 -9.93
CA SER A 150 19.29 6.45 -10.77
C SER A 150 19.32 7.96 -11.04
N GLY A 151 20.13 8.75 -10.33
CA GLY A 151 20.18 10.19 -10.55
C GLY A 151 20.72 11.03 -9.39
N ARG A 152 20.51 12.34 -9.46
CA ARG A 152 21.02 13.30 -8.48
C ARG A 152 19.91 14.21 -7.97
N LEU A 153 19.73 14.23 -6.66
CA LEU A 153 18.91 15.20 -5.95
C LEU A 153 19.77 16.39 -5.52
N THR A 154 19.29 17.61 -5.74
CA THR A 154 19.90 18.83 -5.20
C THR A 154 18.85 19.59 -4.41
N LEU A 155 19.12 19.81 -3.12
CA LEU A 155 18.35 20.71 -2.28
C LEU A 155 19.05 22.07 -2.27
N VAL A 156 18.34 23.10 -2.74
CA VAL A 156 18.85 24.47 -2.82
C VAL A 156 18.35 25.27 -1.62
N GLY A 157 19.23 26.05 -1.00
CA GLY A 157 18.89 26.84 0.17
C GLY A 157 18.71 26.00 1.45
N ARG A 158 19.15 24.74 1.41
CA ARG A 158 18.93 23.73 2.45
C ARG A 158 20.19 22.91 2.69
N SER A 159 20.45 22.63 3.96
CA SER A 159 21.48 21.70 4.41
C SER A 159 20.86 20.64 5.31
N LEU A 160 21.19 19.37 5.08
CA LEU A 160 20.74 18.26 5.92
C LEU A 160 21.83 17.89 6.93
N GLU A 161 21.45 17.54 8.15
CA GLU A 161 22.35 17.02 9.18
C GLU A 161 21.77 15.74 9.79
N VAL A 162 22.55 14.67 9.80
CA VAL A 162 22.24 13.45 10.57
C VAL A 162 22.87 13.59 11.95
N ARG A 163 22.03 13.82 12.96
CA ARG A 163 22.46 13.95 14.35
C ARG A 163 22.24 12.64 15.08
N LEU A 164 23.33 12.00 15.49
CA LEU A 164 23.25 10.83 16.37
C LEU A 164 22.86 11.31 17.77
N GLU A 165 21.80 10.75 18.32
CA GLU A 165 21.50 10.91 19.72
C GLU A 165 22.50 10.08 20.50
N ARG A 166 23.16 10.69 21.49
CA ARG A 166 23.97 9.89 22.40
C ARG A 166 23.03 8.89 23.07
N PRO A 167 23.36 7.60 23.13
CA PRO A 167 22.61 6.68 23.96
C PRO A 167 22.66 7.25 25.38
N HIS A 168 21.50 7.64 25.89
CA HIS A 168 21.28 7.86 27.30
C HIS A 168 21.72 6.60 28.05
N THR A 169 22.95 6.59 28.56
CA THR A 169 23.33 5.66 29.62
C THR A 169 22.53 6.09 30.83
N SER A 170 21.34 5.53 31.00
CA SER A 170 20.68 5.52 32.30
C SER A 170 21.63 4.80 33.24
N SER A 171 22.42 5.59 33.97
CA SER A 171 23.26 5.12 35.05
C SER A 171 22.33 4.41 36.02
N THR A 172 22.48 3.10 36.13
CA THR A 172 21.94 2.33 37.24
C THR A 172 22.52 2.94 38.51
N GLU A 173 21.76 3.82 39.15
CA GLU A 173 22.03 4.20 40.53
C GLU A 173 21.78 2.96 41.40
N ALA A 174 22.90 2.44 41.89
CA ALA A 174 22.93 1.68 43.12
C ALA A 174 22.39 2.56 44.27
N THR A 175 21.47 2.01 45.03
CA THR A 175 21.25 2.29 46.45
C THR A 175 20.79 0.93 46.98
N GLY A 176 21.57 0.21 47.78
CA GLY A 176 22.23 0.64 49.01
C GLY A 176 21.59 -0.18 50.11
#